data_AF-A0A318HI89-F1
#
_entry.id   AF-A0A318HI89-F1
#
_cell.length_a   1.000
_cell.length_b   1.000
_cell.length_c   1.000
_cell.angle_alpha   90.00
_cell.angle_beta   90.00
_cell.angle_gamma   90.00
#
_symmetry.space_group_name_H-M   'P 1'
#
loop_
_entity.id
_entity.type
_entity.pdbx_description
1 polymer ?
#
loop_
_entity_poly.entity_id
_entity_poly.type
_entity_poly.pdbx_seq_one_letter_code
_entity_poly.pdbx_strand_id
1 'polypeptide(L)'
;MATGLGWAADGESAAQHHVGASSFVKLVVEGVIGAVVALIVLIAVVSNLPAGSSLKQSLSPVLSPIAMATGLEQYWSMYAPNPPQRLEDLEVHVTMADGADRVWTLPLDGRDHVVGIAVSHRWRKLRETLYSDPRSRPALAHWVVDQVSGPSERAVGVQIIVRTETLLAPGQSGRTKTGVETLYKEDLGH
;
A
#
# COMPACT_ATOMS: atom_id res chain seq x y z
N MET A 1 -81.79 34.89 -22.48
CA MET A 1 -81.73 34.08 -21.25
C MET A 1 -81.31 32.68 -21.68
N ALA A 2 -80.02 32.37 -21.65
CA ALA A 2 -79.25 31.84 -20.53
C ALA A 2 -79.06 30.31 -20.70
N THR A 3 -77.92 29.93 -21.30
CA THR A 3 -77.35 28.58 -21.22
C THR A 3 -75.85 28.73 -21.05
N GLY A 4 -75.37 28.38 -19.87
CA GLY A 4 -73.96 28.24 -19.57
C GLY A 4 -73.83 27.74 -18.14
N LEU A 5 -73.44 26.48 -17.96
CA LEU A 5 -72.63 26.01 -16.83
C LEU A 5 -72.39 24.49 -16.92
N GLY A 6 -71.15 24.07 -16.68
CA GLY A 6 -70.87 22.72 -16.17
C GLY A 6 -69.86 21.87 -16.94
N TRP A 7 -68.68 22.39 -17.31
CA TRP A 7 -67.56 21.53 -17.74
C TRP A 7 -66.20 22.10 -17.32
N ALA A 8 -65.92 22.17 -16.01
CA ALA A 8 -64.59 22.57 -15.55
C ALA A 8 -64.11 21.94 -14.22
N ALA A 9 -64.92 21.16 -13.50
CA ALA A 9 -64.55 20.73 -12.14
C ALA A 9 -63.82 19.37 -12.05
N ASP A 10 -63.95 18.48 -13.04
CA ASP A 10 -63.49 17.08 -12.89
C ASP A 10 -62.02 16.82 -13.26
N GLY A 11 -61.32 17.78 -13.86
CA GLY A 11 -59.92 17.62 -14.27
C GLY A 11 -58.87 17.91 -13.20
N GLU A 12 -59.20 18.75 -12.20
CA GLU A 12 -58.22 19.27 -11.24
C GLU A 12 -57.96 18.31 -10.07
N SER A 13 -58.95 17.49 -9.71
CA SER A 13 -58.87 16.57 -8.56
C SER A 13 -58.00 15.34 -8.83
N ALA A 14 -57.87 14.89 -10.08
CA ALA A 14 -57.04 13.73 -10.44
C ALA A 14 -55.54 14.09 -10.52
N ALA A 15 -55.21 15.31 -10.97
CA ALA A 15 -53.83 15.78 -11.05
C ALA A 15 -53.21 16.01 -9.65
N GLN A 16 -53.99 16.50 -8.67
CA GLN A 16 -53.51 16.71 -7.30
C GLN A 16 -53.18 15.42 -6.56
N HIS A 17 -53.92 14.32 -6.80
CA HIS A 17 -53.65 13.03 -6.17
C HIS A 17 -52.34 12.37 -6.65
N HIS A 18 -51.94 12.56 -7.91
CA HIS A 18 -50.67 12.03 -8.45
C HIS A 18 -49.44 12.82 -7.99
N VAL A 19 -49.57 14.13 -7.81
CA VAL A 19 -48.46 15.00 -7.39
C VAL A 19 -48.07 14.76 -5.93
N GLY A 20 -49.04 14.63 -5.02
CA GLY A 20 -48.78 14.38 -3.59
C GLY A 20 -48.09 13.04 -3.30
N ALA A 21 -48.54 11.96 -3.97
CA ALA A 21 -47.92 10.65 -3.83
C ALA A 21 -46.48 10.60 -4.38
N SER A 22 -46.23 11.26 -5.52
CA SER A 22 -44.89 11.32 -6.12
C SER A 22 -43.88 12.11 -5.28
N SER A 23 -44.31 13.23 -4.67
CA SER A 23 -43.45 14.04 -3.79
C SER A 23 -43.15 13.32 -2.48
N PHE A 24 -44.11 12.59 -1.91
CA PHE A 24 -43.90 11.80 -0.70
C PHE A 24 -42.92 10.66 -0.95
N VAL A 25 -43.09 9.90 -2.04
CA VAL A 25 -42.16 8.82 -2.42
C VAL A 25 -40.76 9.38 -2.66
N LYS A 26 -40.63 10.53 -3.32
CA LYS A 26 -39.34 11.18 -3.55
C LYS A 26 -38.64 11.57 -2.25
N LEU A 27 -39.36 12.19 -1.30
CA LEU A 27 -38.82 12.56 0.02
C LEU A 27 -38.37 11.33 0.82
N VAL A 28 -39.14 10.25 0.77
CA VAL A 28 -38.79 8.97 1.42
C VAL A 28 -37.51 8.40 0.79
N VAL A 29 -37.42 8.36 -0.54
CA VAL A 29 -36.25 7.83 -1.25
C VAL A 29 -35.00 8.67 -0.97
N GLU A 30 -35.10 10.00 -1.04
CA GLU A 30 -33.97 10.91 -0.74
C GLU A 30 -33.52 10.77 0.73
N GLY A 31 -34.46 10.67 1.67
CA GLY A 31 -34.16 10.43 3.08
C GLY A 31 -33.46 9.09 3.32
N VAL A 32 -33.92 8.03 2.66
CA VAL A 32 -33.30 6.70 2.76
C VAL A 32 -31.88 6.70 2.18
N ILE A 33 -31.68 7.30 1.01
CA ILE A 33 -30.35 7.40 0.41
C ILE A 33 -29.41 8.22 1.31
N GLY A 34 -29.88 9.36 1.82
CA GLY A 34 -29.11 10.19 2.74
C GLY A 34 -28.70 9.43 4.01
N ALA A 35 -29.62 8.65 4.60
CA ALA A 35 -29.33 7.82 5.76
C ALA A 35 -28.29 6.73 5.45
N VAL A 36 -28.38 6.08 4.29
CA VAL A 36 -27.40 5.06 3.86
C VAL A 36 -26.01 5.69 3.66
N VAL A 37 -25.93 6.84 2.98
CA VAL A 37 -24.66 7.56 2.78
C VAL A 37 -24.06 7.99 4.12
N ALA A 38 -24.87 8.54 5.03
CA ALA A 38 -24.41 8.93 6.36
C ALA A 38 -23.88 7.73 7.16
N LEU A 39 -24.54 6.58 7.07
CA LEU A 39 -24.09 5.34 7.71
C LEU A 39 -22.75 4.86 7.14
N ILE A 40 -22.58 4.88 5.81
CA ILE A 40 -21.32 4.53 5.14
C ILE A 40 -20.18 5.44 5.60
N VAL A 41 -20.41 6.75 5.62
CA VAL A 41 -19.42 7.74 6.07
C VAL A 41 -19.07 7.52 7.54
N LEU A 42 -20.06 7.25 8.40
CA LEU A 42 -19.85 6.98 9.82
C LEU A 42 -18.98 5.73 10.02
N ILE A 43 -19.26 4.63 9.31
CA ILE A 43 -18.44 3.42 9.32
C ILE A 43 -17.00 3.76 8.91
N ALA A 44 -16.81 4.48 7.79
CA ALA A 44 -15.48 4.84 7.29
C ALA A 44 -14.68 5.68 8.31
N VAL A 45 -15.32 6.66 8.96
CA VAL A 45 -14.69 7.49 9.99
C VAL A 45 -14.28 6.64 11.19
N VAL A 46 -15.20 5.81 11.71
CA VAL A 46 -14.95 4.97 12.90
C VAL A 46 -13.84 3.96 12.64
N SER A 47 -13.81 3.33 11.46
CA SER A 47 -12.78 2.36 11.10
C SER A 47 -11.38 2.96 11.06
N ASN A 48 -11.25 4.24 10.66
CA ASN A 48 -9.96 4.96 10.59
C ASN A 48 -9.50 5.58 11.92
N LEU A 49 -10.32 5.57 12.98
CA LEU A 49 -9.91 6.09 14.28
C LEU A 49 -8.86 5.18 14.97
N PRO A 50 -7.96 5.74 15.80
CA PRO A 50 -7.03 4.94 16.61
C PRO A 50 -7.77 4.02 17.60
N ALA A 51 -7.17 2.87 17.94
CA ALA A 51 -7.77 1.88 18.86
C ALA A 51 -8.02 2.41 20.30
N GLY A 52 -7.31 3.47 20.70
CA GLY A 52 -7.50 4.15 21.99
C GLY A 52 -8.64 5.19 21.99
N SER A 53 -9.35 5.41 20.89
CA SER A 53 -10.48 6.34 20.83
C SER A 53 -11.71 5.76 21.51
N SER A 54 -12.29 6.50 22.46
CA SER A 54 -13.55 6.15 23.12
C SER A 54 -14.69 5.98 22.12
N LEU A 55 -14.75 6.83 21.10
CA LEU A 55 -15.77 6.78 20.05
C LEU A 55 -15.68 5.49 19.22
N LYS A 56 -14.47 5.03 18.91
CA LYS A 56 -14.26 3.76 18.21
C LYS A 56 -14.73 2.59 19.08
N GLN A 57 -14.34 2.55 20.35
CA GLN A 57 -14.73 1.48 21.28
C GLN A 57 -16.25 1.40 21.49
N SER A 58 -16.94 2.54 21.54
CA SER A 58 -18.40 2.57 21.70
C SER A 58 -19.17 2.17 20.43
N LEU A 59 -18.69 2.55 19.24
CA LEU A 59 -19.43 2.35 17.99
C LEU A 59 -19.05 1.06 17.23
N SER A 60 -17.84 0.53 17.42
CA SER A 60 -17.38 -0.68 16.70
C SER A 60 -18.28 -1.92 16.95
N PRO A 61 -18.78 -2.19 18.17
CA PRO A 61 -19.66 -3.35 18.39
C PRO A 61 -20.94 -3.35 17.55
N VAL A 62 -21.44 -2.16 17.18
CA VAL A 62 -22.66 -1.99 16.39
C VAL A 62 -22.36 -1.86 14.90
N LEU A 63 -21.29 -1.12 14.55
CA LEU A 63 -20.96 -0.81 13.16
C LEU A 63 -20.17 -1.91 12.46
N SER A 64 -19.30 -2.65 13.16
CA SER A 64 -18.48 -3.71 12.54
C SER A 64 -19.31 -4.83 11.91
N PRO A 65 -20.38 -5.37 12.54
CA PRO A 65 -21.22 -6.38 11.90
C PRO A 65 -21.87 -5.88 10.60
N ILE A 66 -22.33 -4.62 10.59
CA ILE A 66 -22.93 -3.99 9.40
C ILE A 66 -21.87 -3.83 8.31
N ALA A 67 -20.68 -3.34 8.67
CA ALA A 67 -19.58 -3.11 7.75
C ALA A 67 -19.08 -4.42 7.12
N MET A 68 -19.01 -5.51 7.90
CA MET A 68 -18.66 -6.84 7.41
C MET A 68 -19.73 -7.41 6.48
N ALA A 69 -21.01 -7.33 6.86
CA ALA A 69 -22.12 -7.87 6.07
C ALA A 69 -22.30 -7.14 4.72
N THR A 70 -21.93 -5.87 4.66
CA THR A 70 -22.05 -5.02 3.46
C THR A 70 -20.74 -4.91 2.66
N GLY A 71 -19.65 -5.54 3.12
CA GLY A 71 -18.34 -5.49 2.47
C GLY A 71 -17.64 -4.11 2.56
N LEU A 72 -18.13 -3.22 3.42
CA LEU A 72 -17.54 -1.91 3.70
C LEU A 72 -16.27 -2.02 4.55
N GLU A 73 -16.17 -3.04 5.40
CA GLU A 73 -14.93 -3.40 6.08
C GLU A 73 -14.13 -4.38 5.23
N GLN A 74 -13.40 -3.85 4.26
CA GLN A 74 -12.39 -4.62 3.55
C GLN A 74 -11.24 -4.85 4.54
N TYR A 75 -11.09 -6.08 5.02
CA TYR A 75 -10.06 -6.49 5.96
C TYR A 75 -8.68 -6.43 5.29
N TRP A 76 -8.14 -5.22 5.11
CA TRP A 76 -6.86 -4.95 4.45
C TRP A 76 -5.68 -5.54 5.21
N SER A 77 -5.85 -5.82 6.50
CA SER A 77 -4.91 -6.61 7.29
C SER A 77 -4.72 -8.04 6.78
N MET A 78 -5.58 -8.57 5.90
CA MET A 78 -5.27 -9.81 5.16
C MET A 78 -4.06 -9.64 4.24
N TYR A 79 -3.88 -8.44 3.66
CA TYR A 79 -2.85 -8.15 2.68
C TYR A 79 -1.56 -7.59 3.30
N ALA A 80 -1.60 -7.17 4.57
CA ALA A 80 -0.42 -6.82 5.35
C ALA A 80 -0.61 -7.17 6.84
N PRO A 81 -0.78 -8.47 7.20
CA PRO A 81 -1.06 -8.88 8.57
C PRO A 81 0.09 -8.56 9.53
N ASN A 82 1.32 -8.54 9.01
CA ASN A 82 2.52 -8.09 9.71
C ASN A 82 3.25 -7.09 8.79
N PRO A 83 3.05 -5.77 8.96
CA PRO A 83 3.79 -4.80 8.17
C PRO A 83 5.30 -5.00 8.39
N PRO A 84 6.15 -4.81 7.36
CA PRO A 84 7.59 -5.01 7.50
C PRO A 84 8.14 -4.18 8.66
N GLN A 85 8.64 -4.84 9.70
CA GLN A 85 9.31 -4.20 10.84
C GLN A 85 10.82 -4.10 10.64
N ARG A 86 11.32 -4.53 9.48
CA ARG A 86 12.74 -4.59 9.15
C ARG A 86 12.94 -4.05 7.73
N LEU A 87 13.75 -3.02 7.61
CA LEU A 87 14.38 -2.66 6.36
C LEU A 87 15.58 -3.56 6.15
N GLU A 88 15.79 -4.01 4.93
CA GLU A 88 17.01 -4.70 4.55
C GLU A 88 17.52 -4.08 3.26
N ASP A 89 18.78 -3.69 3.27
CA ASP A 89 19.49 -3.11 2.14
C ASP A 89 20.62 -4.06 1.76
N LEU A 90 20.61 -4.52 0.52
CA LEU A 90 21.67 -5.36 0.00
C LEU A 90 22.69 -4.48 -0.71
N GLU A 91 23.93 -4.59 -0.26
CA GLU A 91 25.09 -3.85 -0.71
C GLU A 91 26.11 -4.86 -1.27
N VAL A 92 26.66 -4.57 -2.44
CA VAL A 92 27.78 -5.32 -3.01
C VAL A 92 29.01 -4.43 -3.00
N HIS A 93 29.98 -4.79 -2.18
CA HIS A 93 31.25 -4.10 -2.02
C HIS A 93 32.29 -4.73 -2.95
N VAL A 94 32.91 -3.92 -3.79
CA VAL A 94 34.00 -4.30 -4.67
C VAL A 94 35.24 -3.55 -4.25
N THR A 95 36.22 -4.31 -3.73
CA THR A 95 37.53 -3.78 -3.36
C THR A 95 38.43 -3.80 -4.59
N MET A 96 38.97 -2.64 -4.94
CA MET A 96 39.85 -2.42 -6.09
C MET A 96 41.32 -2.56 -5.70
N ALA A 97 42.19 -2.82 -6.68
CA ALA A 97 43.63 -2.98 -6.47
C ALA A 97 44.32 -1.69 -5.98
N ASP A 98 43.72 -0.53 -6.25
CA ASP A 98 44.17 0.78 -5.73
C ASP A 98 43.72 1.04 -4.27
N GLY A 99 42.98 0.10 -3.67
CA GLY A 99 42.43 0.19 -2.33
C GLY A 99 41.05 0.88 -2.24
N ALA A 100 40.47 1.33 -3.35
CA ALA A 100 39.12 1.89 -3.36
C ALA A 100 38.07 0.81 -3.08
N ASP A 101 37.05 1.14 -2.28
CA ASP A 101 35.86 0.30 -2.09
C ASP A 101 34.68 0.93 -2.83
N ARG A 102 34.13 0.20 -3.80
CA ARG A 102 32.98 0.64 -4.59
C ARG A 102 31.75 -0.14 -4.14
N VAL A 103 30.70 0.57 -3.77
CA VAL A 103 29.45 -0.03 -3.28
C VAL A 103 28.38 0.07 -4.36
N TRP A 104 27.83 -1.07 -4.73
CA TRP A 104 26.65 -1.17 -5.58
C TRP A 104 25.43 -1.55 -4.73
N THR A 105 24.32 -0.84 -4.93
CA THR A 105 23.05 -1.09 -4.24
C THR A 105 21.96 -1.45 -5.23
N LEU A 106 20.97 -2.24 -4.80
CA LEU A 106 19.82 -2.52 -5.66
C LEU A 106 19.02 -1.24 -5.92
N PRO A 107 18.67 -0.95 -7.19
CA PRO A 107 17.78 0.15 -7.52
C PRO A 107 16.31 -0.26 -7.24
N LEU A 108 15.96 -0.33 -5.96
CA LEU A 108 14.60 -0.66 -5.50
C LEU A 108 13.65 0.54 -5.62
N ASP A 109 14.20 1.75 -5.48
CA ASP A 109 13.45 3.00 -5.61
C ASP A 109 13.53 3.49 -7.06
N GLY A 110 12.59 3.01 -7.88
CA GLY A 110 12.43 3.44 -9.26
C GLY A 110 12.21 4.95 -9.34
N ARG A 111 13.26 5.71 -9.68
CA ARG A 111 13.15 7.15 -10.03
C ARG A 111 12.26 7.40 -11.25
N ASP A 112 11.88 6.35 -12.00
CA ASP A 112 10.89 6.40 -13.06
C ASP A 112 9.58 5.72 -12.63
N HIS A 113 8.57 6.53 -12.31
CA HIS A 113 7.25 6.09 -11.85
C HIS A 113 6.48 5.20 -12.85
N VAL A 114 6.91 5.15 -14.11
CA VAL A 114 6.24 4.39 -15.19
C VAL A 114 6.94 3.05 -15.47
N VAL A 115 8.27 2.98 -15.38
CA VAL A 115 9.07 1.76 -15.63
C VAL A 115 9.45 1.05 -14.31
N GLY A 116 9.39 1.77 -13.20
CA GLY A 116 9.87 1.34 -11.89
C GLY A 116 9.14 0.15 -11.28
N ILE A 117 7.87 -0.11 -11.62
CA ILE A 117 7.11 -1.21 -11.00
C ILE A 117 7.63 -2.59 -11.48
N ALA A 118 7.84 -2.77 -12.78
CA ALA A 118 8.33 -4.05 -13.32
C ALA A 118 9.81 -4.28 -12.98
N VAL A 119 10.61 -3.21 -13.02
CA VAL A 119 12.05 -3.26 -12.70
C VAL A 119 12.26 -3.53 -11.21
N SER A 120 11.53 -2.85 -10.31
CA SER A 120 11.59 -3.12 -8.87
C SER A 120 11.14 -4.55 -8.52
N HIS A 121 10.15 -5.10 -9.23
CA HIS A 121 9.74 -6.50 -9.03
C HIS A 121 10.86 -7.49 -9.38
N ARG A 122 11.60 -7.26 -10.47
CA ARG A 122 12.73 -8.12 -10.87
C ARG A 122 13.84 -8.09 -9.83
N TRP A 123 14.20 -6.90 -9.35
CA TRP A 123 15.21 -6.72 -8.31
C TRP A 123 14.81 -7.35 -6.98
N ARG A 124 13.52 -7.24 -6.60
CA ARG A 124 12.97 -7.95 -5.45
C ARG A 124 13.09 -9.47 -5.58
N LYS A 125 12.74 -10.03 -6.74
CA LYS A 125 12.86 -11.48 -6.99
C LYS A 125 14.31 -11.96 -7.01
N LEU A 126 15.23 -11.17 -7.55
CA LEU A 126 16.66 -11.47 -7.49
C LEU A 126 17.12 -11.57 -6.03
N ARG A 127 16.78 -10.57 -5.21
CA ARG A 127 17.12 -10.59 -3.78
C ARG A 127 16.55 -11.82 -3.06
N GLU A 128 15.28 -12.16 -3.28
CA GLU A 128 14.68 -13.39 -2.73
C GLU A 128 15.51 -14.63 -3.13
N THR A 129 15.97 -14.69 -4.38
CA THR A 129 16.79 -15.79 -4.90
C THR A 129 18.17 -15.87 -4.22
N LEU A 130 18.81 -14.74 -3.92
CA LEU A 130 20.12 -14.70 -3.25
C LEU A 130 20.07 -15.27 -1.83
N TYR A 131 18.95 -15.08 -1.13
CA TYR A 131 18.72 -15.71 0.18
C TYR A 131 18.48 -17.21 0.05
N SER A 132 17.64 -17.63 -0.91
CA SER A 132 17.22 -19.03 -1.03
C SER A 132 18.23 -19.95 -1.73
N ASP A 133 18.99 -19.43 -2.71
CA ASP A 133 19.94 -20.20 -3.51
C ASP A 133 21.35 -19.59 -3.48
N PRO A 134 22.25 -20.13 -2.64
CA PRO A 134 23.63 -19.66 -2.55
C PRO A 134 24.41 -19.68 -3.87
N ARG A 135 24.03 -20.53 -4.83
CA ARG A 135 24.72 -20.64 -6.13
C ARG A 135 24.53 -19.41 -7.02
N SER A 136 23.52 -18.60 -6.73
CA SER A 136 23.25 -17.36 -7.48
C SER A 136 24.15 -16.19 -7.06
N ARG A 137 24.82 -16.29 -5.89
CA ARG A 137 25.61 -15.19 -5.31
C ARG A 137 26.89 -14.86 -6.10
N PRO A 138 27.71 -15.83 -6.57
CA PRO A 138 28.88 -15.52 -7.40
C PRO A 138 28.50 -14.83 -8.70
N ALA A 139 27.40 -15.25 -9.34
CA ALA A 139 26.94 -14.66 -10.60
C ALA A 139 26.59 -13.17 -10.45
N LEU A 140 25.94 -12.79 -9.35
CA LEU A 140 25.71 -11.38 -9.05
C LEU A 140 27.01 -10.66 -8.73
N ALA A 141 27.89 -11.26 -7.92
CA ALA A 141 29.16 -10.67 -7.53
C ALA A 141 30.02 -10.30 -8.75
N HIS A 142 30.19 -11.24 -9.69
CA HIS A 142 30.96 -11.01 -10.92
C HIS A 142 30.28 -9.99 -11.84
N TRP A 143 28.95 -10.07 -11.99
CA TRP A 143 28.23 -9.07 -12.77
C TRP A 143 28.42 -7.65 -12.19
N VAL A 144 28.37 -7.49 -10.86
CA VAL A 144 28.61 -6.18 -10.22
C VAL A 144 30.04 -5.71 -10.44
N VAL A 145 31.04 -6.60 -10.29
CA VAL A 145 32.44 -6.29 -10.58
C VAL A 145 32.59 -5.71 -11.99
N ASP A 146 31.95 -6.31 -12.99
CA ASP A 146 31.96 -5.83 -14.37
C ASP A 146 31.23 -4.48 -14.54
N GLN A 147 30.19 -4.20 -13.74
CA GLN A 147 29.46 -2.93 -13.80
C GLN A 147 30.24 -1.77 -13.19
N VAL A 148 30.98 -2.03 -12.11
CA VAL A 148 31.64 -0.97 -11.33
C VAL A 148 33.11 -0.82 -11.66
N SER A 149 33.74 -1.76 -12.38
CA SER A 149 35.14 -1.68 -12.79
C SER A 149 35.28 -1.17 -14.22
N GLY A 150 36.21 -0.24 -14.44
CA GLY A 150 36.59 0.22 -15.77
C GLY A 150 37.50 -0.78 -16.51
N PRO A 151 37.71 -0.62 -17.84
CA PRO A 151 38.46 -1.57 -18.66
C PRO A 151 39.92 -1.81 -18.26
N SER A 152 40.53 -0.86 -17.54
CA SER A 152 41.91 -0.91 -17.06
C SER A 152 42.02 -1.06 -15.55
N GLU A 153 40.89 -1.19 -14.85
CA GLU A 153 40.85 -1.29 -13.40
C GLU A 153 40.76 -2.76 -12.99
N ARG A 154 41.39 -3.10 -11.87
CA ARG A 154 41.39 -4.48 -11.35
C ARG A 154 40.67 -4.51 -10.01
N ALA A 155 39.58 -5.28 -9.94
CA ALA A 155 38.98 -5.68 -8.67
C ALA A 155 39.81 -6.80 -8.04
N VAL A 156 40.01 -6.74 -6.73
CA VAL A 156 40.76 -7.74 -5.94
C VAL A 156 39.89 -8.46 -4.92
N GLY A 157 38.68 -7.98 -4.66
CA GLY A 157 37.74 -8.69 -3.80
C GLY A 157 36.31 -8.21 -4.00
N VAL A 158 35.37 -9.09 -3.70
CA VAL A 158 33.94 -8.77 -3.75
C VAL A 158 33.21 -9.38 -2.56
N GLN A 159 32.30 -8.61 -1.97
CA GLN A 159 31.47 -9.01 -0.84
C GLN A 159 30.02 -8.61 -1.06
N ILE A 160 29.10 -9.53 -0.81
CA ILE A 160 27.67 -9.24 -0.77
C ILE A 160 27.26 -9.20 0.69
N ILE A 161 26.78 -8.06 1.15
CA ILE A 161 26.27 -7.89 2.51
C ILE A 161 24.81 -7.45 2.50
N VAL A 162 24.13 -7.76 3.58
CA VAL A 162 22.78 -7.26 3.87
C VAL A 162 22.86 -6.46 5.14
N ARG A 163 22.61 -5.17 5.03
CA ARG A 163 22.37 -4.28 6.16
C ARG A 163 20.92 -4.35 6.52
N THR A 164 20.63 -4.45 7.81
CA THR A 164 19.26 -4.58 8.28
C THR A 164 18.99 -3.63 9.41
N GLU A 165 17.82 -3.01 9.39
CA GLU A 165 17.43 -1.97 10.31
C GLU A 165 16.01 -2.24 10.81
N THR A 166 15.82 -2.35 12.13
CA THR A 166 14.50 -2.59 12.72
C THR A 166 13.69 -1.31 12.83
N LEU A 167 12.65 -1.14 12.01
CA LEU A 167 11.78 0.02 12.07
C LEU A 167 11.08 0.12 13.44
N LEU A 168 11.19 1.29 14.06
CA LEU A 168 10.44 1.62 15.26
C LEU A 168 8.96 1.87 14.92
N ALA A 169 8.08 1.57 15.87
CA ALA A 169 6.68 1.94 15.73
C ALA A 169 6.54 3.46 15.59
N PRO A 170 5.57 3.97 14.80
CA PRO A 170 5.34 5.40 14.66
C PRO A 170 5.19 6.10 16.01
N GLY A 171 5.93 7.18 16.24
CA GLY A 171 5.94 7.93 17.51
C GLY A 171 6.92 7.44 18.57
N GLN A 172 7.61 6.31 18.35
CA GLN A 172 8.73 5.90 19.20
C GLN A 172 10.04 6.50 18.68
N SER A 173 10.79 7.13 19.59
CA SER A 173 12.16 7.59 19.33
C SER A 173 13.14 6.72 20.10
N GLY A 174 14.15 6.19 19.42
CA GLY A 174 15.15 5.30 20.02
C GLY A 174 16.24 4.93 19.02
N ARG A 175 17.30 4.25 19.47
CA ARG A 175 18.28 3.69 18.54
C ARG A 175 17.67 2.52 17.79
N THR A 176 17.68 2.62 16.47
CA THR A 176 17.35 1.50 15.60
C THR A 176 18.37 0.38 15.78
N LYS A 177 17.91 -0.87 15.90
CA LYS A 177 18.82 -2.02 15.90
C LYS A 177 19.26 -2.25 14.45
N THR A 178 20.57 -2.12 14.24
CA THR A 178 21.20 -2.40 12.95
C THR A 178 21.96 -3.71 13.00
N GLY A 179 21.82 -4.56 11.99
CA GLY A 179 22.59 -5.78 11.80
C GLY A 179 23.23 -5.81 10.41
N VAL A 180 24.39 -6.46 10.28
CA VAL A 180 25.04 -6.70 8.99
C VAL A 180 25.29 -8.20 8.87
N GLU A 181 24.86 -8.77 7.75
CA GLU A 181 25.07 -10.18 7.41
C GLU A 181 25.83 -10.27 6.09
N THR A 182 26.96 -11.00 6.07
CA THR A 182 27.69 -11.27 4.83
C THR A 182 27.12 -12.51 4.16
N LEU A 183 26.49 -12.35 2.99
CA LEU A 183 25.94 -13.46 2.21
C LEU A 183 27.00 -14.15 1.37
N TYR A 184 28.01 -13.41 0.91
CA TYR A 184 29.06 -13.91 0.02
C TYR A 184 30.33 -13.08 0.15
N LYS A 185 31.48 -13.74 0.01
CA LYS A 185 32.80 -13.13 -0.05
C LYS A 185 33.70 -13.94 -0.97
N GLU A 186 34.43 -13.25 -1.83
CA GLU A 186 35.40 -13.83 -2.74
C GLU A 186 36.63 -12.93 -2.85
N ASP A 187 37.80 -13.56 -2.94
CA ASP A 187 39.08 -12.92 -3.25
C ASP A 187 39.38 -13.14 -4.74
N LEU A 188 39.56 -12.05 -5.47
CA LEU A 188 39.80 -12.03 -6.92
C LEU A 188 41.29 -11.81 -7.25
N GLY A 189 42.16 -11.75 -6.24
CA GLY A 189 43.56 -11.37 -6.33
C GLY A 189 44.54 -12.42 -6.88
N HIS A 190 44.06 -13.51 -7.47
CA HIS A 190 44.93 -14.51 -8.11
C HIS A 190 45.42 -14.08 -9.50
#